data_AF-A0A938LYW5-F1
#
_entry.id   AF-A0A938LYW5-F1
#
_cell.length_a   1.000
_cell.length_b   1.000
_cell.length_c   1.000
_cell.angle_alpha   90.00
_cell.angle_beta   90.00
_cell.angle_gamma   90.00
#
_symmetry.space_group_name_H-M   'P 1'
#
loop_
_entity.id
_entity.type
_entity.pdbx_description
1 polymer ?
#
loop_
_entity_poly.entity_id
_entity_poly.type
_entity_poly.pdbx_seq_one_letter_code
_entity_poly.pdbx_strand_id
1 'polypeptide(L)'
;MNRPCPQRQDEIADHVLGALDARQADALREHLAGCEACQQYARSLQEQASSLAALGRQIEAGMSARQDRVIGALEEVPPAAVGTRRVFSWGGFLKTAVAAVLVLGAGIGLGRWTAPRPVDVGQLRADLEASIVASLGPALQERLSAEMEQRLQAGLATNEANLHLALADQLRGDLQLFAAQFTAGSERRLERTIAELIQLIEEARLKDRQYVAEALDRIEQSRVQDKTRIVRSLAALTPQATPAMQDAT
;
A
#
# COMPACT_ATOMS: atom_id res chain seq x y z
N MET A 1 -11.46 -2.28 33.92
CA MET A 1 -10.84 -2.89 32.72
C MET A 1 -9.36 -3.10 33.01
N ASN A 2 -8.93 -4.35 33.10
CA ASN A 2 -7.53 -4.68 33.37
C ASN A 2 -6.72 -4.41 32.10
N ARG A 3 -5.71 -3.54 32.19
CA ARG A 3 -4.83 -3.25 31.05
C ARG A 3 -3.85 -4.43 30.85
N PRO A 4 -3.52 -4.78 29.59
CA PRO A 4 -2.51 -5.82 29.32
C PRO A 4 -1.15 -5.41 29.89
N CYS A 5 -0.38 -6.39 30.38
CA CYS A 5 0.92 -6.16 31.00
C CYS A 5 1.90 -5.53 29.98
N PRO A 6 2.41 -4.31 30.20
CA PRO A 6 3.20 -3.59 29.20
C PRO A 6 4.47 -4.33 28.79
N GLN A 7 5.13 -5.05 29.72
CA GLN A 7 6.33 -5.83 29.43
C GLN A 7 6.10 -7.03 28.50
N ARG A 8 4.86 -7.53 28.40
CA ARG A 8 4.52 -8.69 27.58
C ARG A 8 3.86 -8.31 26.25
N GLN A 9 3.53 -7.04 26.02
CA GLN A 9 2.83 -6.63 24.79
C GLN A 9 3.67 -6.88 23.54
N ASP A 10 4.96 -6.55 23.60
CA ASP A 10 5.89 -6.76 22.48
C ASP A 10 6.06 -8.26 22.19
N GLU A 11 6.24 -9.08 23.23
CA GLU A 11 6.31 -10.55 23.11
C GLU A 11 5.00 -11.15 22.55
N ILE A 12 3.83 -10.59 22.88
CA ILE A 12 2.57 -11.05 22.30
C ILE A 12 2.50 -10.70 20.80
N ALA A 13 2.96 -9.52 20.40
CA ALA A 13 3.02 -9.12 19.01
C ALA A 13 3.96 -10.04 18.21
N ASP A 14 5.16 -10.28 18.72
CA ASP A 14 6.11 -11.22 18.13
C ASP A 14 5.51 -12.64 18.04
N HIS A 15 4.67 -13.05 19.00
CA HIS A 15 4.08 -14.39 19.02
C HIS A 15 3.06 -14.57 17.91
N VAL A 16 2.19 -13.58 17.73
CA VAL A 16 1.20 -13.54 16.66
C VAL A 16 1.86 -13.52 15.29
N LEU A 17 3.03 -12.88 15.17
CA LEU A 17 3.83 -12.85 13.95
C LEU A 17 4.69 -14.10 13.73
N GLY A 18 4.75 -15.03 14.70
CA GLY A 18 5.57 -16.23 14.63
C GLY A 18 7.07 -15.97 14.75
N ALA A 19 7.46 -14.85 15.36
CA ALA A 19 8.85 -14.39 15.47
C ALA A 19 9.58 -14.86 16.75
N LEU A 20 8.86 -15.36 17.77
CA LEU A 20 9.53 -15.90 18.96
C LEU A 20 10.10 -17.28 18.74
N ASP A 21 11.21 -17.54 19.45
CA ASP A 21 11.71 -18.90 19.62
C ASP A 21 10.79 -19.76 20.50
N ALA A 22 10.99 -21.08 20.44
CA ALA A 22 10.16 -22.05 21.14
C ALA A 22 10.11 -21.83 22.66
N ARG A 23 11.23 -21.45 23.29
CA ARG A 23 11.31 -21.26 24.75
C ARG A 23 10.56 -20.02 25.19
N GLN A 24 10.70 -18.91 24.45
CA GLN A 24 9.96 -17.69 24.74
C GLN A 24 8.46 -17.89 24.50
N ALA A 25 8.08 -18.62 23.44
CA ALA A 25 6.69 -18.96 23.17
C ALA A 25 6.07 -19.84 24.28
N ASP A 26 6.83 -20.78 24.85
CA ASP A 26 6.39 -21.57 26.01
C ASP A 26 6.14 -20.68 27.24
N ALA A 27 7.10 -19.81 27.58
CA ALA A 27 6.99 -18.90 28.71
C ALA A 27 5.81 -17.92 28.56
N LEU A 28 5.59 -17.41 27.34
CA LEU A 28 4.44 -16.56 27.06
C LEU A 28 3.13 -17.33 27.17
N ARG A 29 3.06 -18.58 26.69
CA ARG A 29 1.86 -19.43 26.82
C ARG A 29 1.49 -19.69 28.27
N GLU A 30 2.47 -19.92 29.14
CA GLU A 30 2.24 -20.04 30.59
C GLU A 30 1.65 -18.74 31.17
N HIS A 31 2.16 -17.58 30.76
CA HIS A 31 1.62 -16.28 31.19
C HIS A 31 0.19 -16.05 30.68
N LEU A 32 -0.09 -16.35 29.41
CA LEU A 32 -1.42 -16.20 28.79
C LEU A 32 -2.46 -17.11 29.44
N ALA A 33 -2.05 -18.26 29.99
CA ALA A 33 -2.94 -19.13 30.76
C ALA A 33 -3.36 -18.51 32.11
N GLY A 34 -2.54 -17.62 32.68
CA GLY A 34 -2.80 -16.97 33.97
C GLY A 34 -3.34 -15.53 33.89
N CYS A 35 -3.35 -14.89 32.71
CA CYS A 35 -3.70 -13.48 32.57
C CYS A 35 -4.75 -13.22 31.48
N GLU A 36 -6.01 -13.03 31.89
CA GLU A 36 -7.15 -12.81 30.97
C GLU A 36 -6.99 -11.56 30.10
N ALA A 37 -6.42 -10.47 30.63
CA ALA A 37 -6.20 -9.23 29.88
C ALA A 37 -5.21 -9.43 28.72
N CYS A 38 -4.10 -10.14 28.96
CA CYS A 38 -3.13 -10.49 27.92
C CYS A 38 -3.72 -11.50 26.93
N GLN A 39 -4.55 -12.45 27.37
CA GLN A 39 -5.24 -13.38 26.49
C GLN A 39 -6.23 -12.67 25.56
N GLN A 40 -6.97 -11.69 26.06
CA GLN A 40 -7.88 -10.88 25.24
C GLN A 40 -7.11 -10.02 24.23
N TYR A 41 -5.97 -9.45 24.65
CA TYR A 41 -5.09 -8.70 23.76
C TYR A 41 -4.51 -9.56 22.63
N ALA A 42 -4.01 -10.76 22.96
CA ALA A 42 -3.50 -11.72 21.98
C ALA A 42 -4.57 -12.14 20.96
N ARG A 43 -5.82 -12.39 21.42
CA ARG A 43 -6.95 -12.69 20.52
C ARG A 43 -7.26 -11.53 19.57
N SER A 44 -7.30 -10.30 20.08
CA SER A 44 -7.53 -9.10 19.24
C SER A 44 -6.45 -8.93 18.18
N LEU A 45 -5.17 -9.14 18.53
CA LEU A 45 -4.08 -9.10 17.56
C LEU A 45 -4.18 -10.23 16.52
N GLN A 46 -4.53 -11.45 16.95
CA GLN A 46 -4.73 -12.57 16.03
C GLN A 46 -5.87 -12.32 15.04
N GLU A 47 -6.98 -11.74 15.50
CA GLU A 47 -8.10 -11.34 14.63
C GLU A 47 -7.66 -10.30 13.60
N GLN A 48 -6.93 -9.26 14.02
CA GLN A 48 -6.38 -8.25 13.11
C GLN A 48 -5.41 -8.87 12.09
N ALA A 49 -4.48 -9.72 12.54
CA ALA A 49 -3.54 -10.41 11.66
C ALA A 49 -4.26 -11.30 10.64
N SER A 50 -5.31 -12.02 11.06
CA SER A 50 -6.12 -12.85 10.16
C SER A 50 -6.88 -12.01 9.12
N SER A 51 -7.35 -10.82 9.49
CA SER A 51 -8.01 -9.87 8.59
C SER A 51 -7.04 -9.33 7.54
N LEU A 52 -5.81 -9.00 7.94
CA LEU A 52 -4.74 -8.56 7.04
C LEU A 52 -4.30 -9.67 6.09
N ALA A 53 -4.16 -10.90 6.58
CA ALA A 53 -3.86 -12.05 5.75
C ALA A 53 -4.97 -12.34 4.73
N ALA A 54 -6.24 -12.18 5.11
CA ALA A 54 -7.37 -12.31 4.20
C ALA A 54 -7.36 -11.22 3.12
N LEU A 55 -7.08 -9.98 3.49
CA LEU A 55 -6.93 -8.87 2.55
C LEU A 55 -5.74 -9.09 1.60
N GLY A 56 -4.61 -9.59 2.10
CA GLY A 56 -3.45 -9.98 1.29
C GLY A 56 -3.80 -11.01 0.21
N ARG A 57 -4.52 -12.08 0.59
CA ARG A 57 -5.02 -13.08 -0.37
C ARG A 57 -5.98 -12.49 -1.41
N GLN A 58 -6.84 -11.55 -1.00
CA GLN A 58 -7.74 -10.88 -1.93
C GLN A 58 -6.98 -10.01 -2.95
N ILE A 59 -5.94 -9.31 -2.50
CA ILE A 59 -5.06 -8.53 -3.38
C ILE A 59 -4.30 -9.44 -4.34
N GLU A 60 -3.70 -10.52 -3.83
CA GLU A 60 -2.97 -11.51 -4.63
C GLU A 60 -3.85 -12.15 -5.71
N ALA A 61 -5.08 -12.55 -5.36
CA ALA A 61 -6.05 -13.05 -6.32
C ALA A 61 -6.41 -12.03 -7.42
N GLY A 62 -6.34 -10.73 -7.12
CA GLY A 62 -6.55 -9.65 -8.08
C GLY A 62 -5.30 -9.23 -8.86
N MET A 63 -4.10 -9.64 -8.45
CA MET A 63 -2.84 -9.22 -9.06
C MET A 63 -2.65 -9.82 -10.44
N SER A 64 -2.99 -11.09 -10.66
CA SER A 64 -2.92 -11.71 -12.00
C SER A 64 -3.77 -10.95 -13.02
N ALA A 65 -5.03 -10.65 -12.69
CA ALA A 65 -5.93 -9.88 -13.55
C ALA A 65 -5.48 -8.43 -13.78
N ARG A 66 -4.68 -7.84 -12.89
CA ARG A 66 -4.05 -6.52 -13.12
C ARG A 66 -2.81 -6.66 -13.99
N GLN A 67 -1.99 -7.68 -13.77
CA GLN A 67 -0.82 -7.99 -14.57
C GLN A 67 -1.20 -8.24 -16.03
N ASP A 68 -2.23 -9.05 -16.29
CA ASP A 68 -2.74 -9.30 -17.64
C ASP A 68 -3.22 -8.02 -18.32
N ARG A 69 -3.89 -7.12 -17.58
CA ARG A 69 -4.30 -5.82 -18.10
C ARG A 69 -3.13 -4.90 -18.42
N VAL A 70 -2.06 -4.91 -17.61
CA VAL A 70 -0.86 -4.13 -17.88
C VAL A 70 -0.12 -4.68 -19.09
N ILE A 71 0.00 -6.00 -19.21
CA ILE A 71 0.60 -6.65 -20.39
C ILE A 71 -0.20 -6.32 -21.64
N GLY A 72 -1.53 -6.47 -21.61
CA GLY A 72 -2.39 -6.12 -22.74
C GLY A 72 -2.30 -4.64 -23.11
N ALA A 73 -2.29 -3.74 -22.12
CA ALA A 73 -2.10 -2.32 -22.37
C ALA A 73 -0.73 -2.01 -23.01
N LEU A 74 0.33 -2.70 -22.62
CA LEU A 74 1.67 -2.54 -23.21
C LEU A 74 1.74 -3.08 -24.65
N GLU A 75 1.02 -4.15 -24.97
CA GLU A 75 0.92 -4.69 -26.33
C GLU A 75 0.10 -3.77 -27.26
N GLU A 76 -0.93 -3.11 -26.72
CA GLU A 76 -1.76 -2.15 -27.45
C GLU A 76 -1.06 -0.81 -27.71
N VAL A 77 -0.03 -0.46 -26.94
CA VAL A 77 0.82 0.69 -27.29
C VAL A 77 1.58 0.29 -28.55
N PRO A 78 1.23 0.82 -29.74
CA PRO A 78 2.00 0.53 -30.94
C PRO A 78 3.45 0.94 -30.63
N PRO A 79 4.45 0.11 -30.97
CA PRO A 79 5.84 0.43 -30.68
C PRO A 79 6.06 1.83 -31.21
N ALA A 80 6.21 2.80 -30.30
CA ALA A 80 6.20 4.21 -30.63
C ALA A 80 7.14 4.34 -31.81
N ALA A 81 6.57 4.56 -33.00
CA ALA A 81 7.25 4.35 -34.27
C ALA A 81 8.60 4.99 -34.09
N VAL A 82 9.67 4.17 -33.98
CA VAL A 82 10.96 4.57 -33.42
C VAL A 82 11.31 5.85 -34.13
N GLY A 83 11.01 6.96 -33.45
CA GLY A 83 10.68 8.17 -34.15
C GLY A 83 12.00 8.77 -34.40
N THR A 84 12.64 8.33 -35.50
CA THR A 84 13.92 8.74 -36.07
C THR A 84 14.56 9.73 -35.12
N ARG A 85 15.05 9.18 -34.00
CA ARG A 85 15.43 9.98 -32.85
C ARG A 85 16.54 10.82 -33.38
N ARG A 86 16.24 12.10 -33.61
CA ARG A 86 17.02 13.07 -34.36
C ARG A 86 18.47 12.85 -33.98
N VAL A 87 19.17 12.09 -34.83
CA VAL A 87 20.52 11.64 -34.54
C VAL A 87 21.31 12.93 -34.50
N PHE A 88 21.77 13.24 -33.29
CA PHE A 88 22.72 14.30 -33.04
C PHE A 88 23.79 14.20 -34.13
N SER A 89 23.87 15.23 -34.96
CA SER A 89 24.61 15.20 -36.23
C SER A 89 26.11 15.11 -35.97
N TRP A 90 26.62 13.89 -35.80
CA TRP A 90 28.03 13.56 -36.02
C TRP A 90 28.28 13.44 -37.53
N GLY A 91 28.12 14.59 -38.20
CA GLY A 91 28.52 14.77 -39.59
C GLY A 91 30.05 14.72 -39.68
N GLY A 92 30.60 13.52 -39.91
CA GLY A 92 32.04 13.39 -40.10
C GLY A 92 32.55 12.03 -40.59
N PHE A 93 31.90 10.92 -40.23
CA PHE A 93 32.54 9.60 -40.41
C PHE A 93 32.10 8.80 -41.64
N LEU A 94 31.07 9.23 -42.39
CA LEU A 94 30.65 8.50 -43.59
C LEU A 94 31.61 8.67 -44.79
N LYS A 95 32.42 9.75 -44.81
CA LYS A 95 33.39 9.99 -45.88
C LYS A 95 34.69 9.20 -45.72
N THR A 96 35.03 8.76 -44.50
CA THR A 96 36.25 7.98 -44.25
C THR A 96 36.08 6.49 -44.60
N ALA A 97 34.86 5.95 -44.51
CA ALA A 97 34.58 4.56 -44.88
C ALA A 97 34.78 4.28 -46.39
N VAL A 98 34.45 5.23 -47.27
CA VAL A 98 34.62 5.06 -48.73
C VAL A 98 36.09 5.17 -49.16
N ALA A 99 36.89 6.00 -48.47
CA ALA A 99 38.32 6.13 -48.75
C ALA A 99 39.11 4.86 -48.38
N ALA A 100 38.77 4.21 -47.26
CA ALA A 100 39.41 2.97 -46.85
C ALA A 100 39.19 1.82 -47.85
N VAL A 101 37.97 1.72 -48.41
CA VAL A 101 37.64 0.71 -49.43
C VAL A 101 38.38 0.96 -50.75
N LEU A 102 38.57 2.22 -51.16
CA LEU A 102 39.34 2.57 -52.37
C LEU A 102 40.84 2.31 -52.21
N VAL A 103 41.42 2.58 -51.04
CA VAL A 103 42.85 2.31 -50.77
C VAL A 103 43.12 0.79 -50.72
N LEU A 104 42.23 0.01 -50.11
CA LEU A 104 42.32 -1.46 -50.11
C LEU A 104 42.11 -2.06 -51.52
N GLY A 105 41.20 -1.49 -52.32
CA GLY A 105 40.97 -1.92 -53.70
C GLY A 105 42.15 -1.65 -54.63
N ALA A 106 42.80 -0.49 -54.49
CA ALA A 106 43.95 -0.11 -55.34
C ALA A 106 45.22 -0.90 -55.01
N GLY A 107 45.44 -1.27 -53.75
CA GLY A 107 46.61 -2.05 -53.32
C GLY A 107 46.67 -3.47 -53.91
N ILE A 108 45.51 -4.10 -54.12
CA ILE A 108 45.42 -5.48 -54.66
C ILE A 108 45.75 -5.53 -56.16
N GLY A 109 45.48 -4.46 -56.91
CA GLY A 109 45.72 -4.40 -58.36
C GLY A 109 47.20 -4.32 -58.74
N LEU A 110 47.99 -3.54 -58.01
CA LEU A 110 49.41 -3.33 -58.30
C LEU A 110 50.32 -4.47 -57.82
N GLY A 111 49.91 -5.22 -56.79
CA GLY A 111 50.69 -6.35 -56.26
C GLY A 111 50.77 -7.57 -57.18
N ARG A 112 49.86 -7.71 -58.15
CA ARG A 112 49.87 -8.85 -59.10
C ARG A 112 50.85 -8.70 -60.27
N TRP A 113 51.38 -7.50 -60.53
CA TRP A 113 52.22 -7.28 -61.71
C TRP A 113 53.74 -7.41 -61.44
N THR A 114 54.15 -7.58 -60.19
CA THR A 114 55.58 -7.61 -59.81
C THR A 114 56.02 -8.82 -59.00
N ALA A 115 55.23 -9.90 -58.91
CA ALA A 115 55.59 -11.05 -58.07
C ALA A 115 56.53 -12.07 -58.78
N PRO A 116 57.74 -12.30 -58.27
CA PRO A 116 58.63 -13.38 -58.70
C PRO A 116 58.29 -14.70 -57.99
N ARG A 117 58.30 -15.83 -58.74
CA ARG A 117 58.16 -17.26 -58.35
C ARG A 117 57.04 -17.61 -57.34
N PRO A 118 56.22 -18.65 -57.61
CA PRO A 118 55.13 -19.04 -56.72
C PRO A 118 55.69 -19.58 -55.40
N VAL A 119 55.72 -18.73 -54.38
CA VAL A 119 55.80 -19.14 -52.98
C VAL A 119 54.50 -19.88 -52.69
N ASP A 120 54.60 -21.06 -52.06
CA ASP A 120 53.44 -21.87 -51.70
C ASP A 120 52.62 -21.15 -50.62
N VAL A 121 51.68 -20.33 -51.10
CA VAL A 121 50.79 -19.49 -50.31
C VAL A 121 49.93 -20.32 -49.35
N GLY A 122 49.73 -21.62 -49.61
CA GLY A 122 49.03 -22.51 -48.69
C GLY A 122 49.83 -22.75 -47.41
N GLN A 123 51.14 -22.97 -47.55
CA GLN A 123 52.03 -23.26 -46.42
C GLN A 123 52.30 -22.02 -45.56
N LEU A 124 52.59 -20.87 -46.18
CA LEU A 124 52.76 -19.62 -45.43
C LEU A 124 51.47 -19.20 -44.72
N ARG A 125 50.31 -19.44 -45.34
CA ARG A 125 49.02 -19.13 -44.71
C ARG A 125 48.74 -20.01 -43.52
N ALA A 126 49.02 -21.32 -43.60
CA ALA A 126 48.85 -22.23 -42.48
C ALA A 126 49.77 -21.86 -41.30
N ASP A 127 51.04 -21.51 -41.55
CA ASP A 127 51.98 -21.08 -40.51
C ASP A 127 51.63 -19.68 -39.93
N LEU A 128 51.15 -18.76 -40.77
CA LEU A 128 50.68 -17.44 -40.32
C LEU A 128 49.39 -17.56 -39.49
N GLU A 129 48.42 -18.36 -39.93
CA GLU A 129 47.19 -18.60 -39.18
C GLU A 129 47.49 -19.30 -37.85
N ALA A 130 48.36 -20.30 -37.83
CA ALA A 130 48.75 -20.98 -36.59
C ALA A 130 49.48 -20.04 -35.61
N SER A 131 50.41 -19.21 -36.08
CA SER A 131 51.15 -18.28 -35.21
C SER A 131 50.31 -17.09 -34.73
N ILE A 132 49.40 -16.58 -35.57
CA ILE A 132 48.48 -15.50 -35.19
C ILE A 132 47.45 -16.01 -34.18
N VAL A 133 46.86 -17.19 -34.41
CA VAL A 133 45.89 -17.77 -33.49
C VAL A 133 46.54 -18.13 -32.15
N ALA A 134 47.75 -18.70 -32.18
CA ALA A 134 48.47 -19.08 -30.96
C ALA A 134 48.93 -17.87 -30.13
N SER A 135 49.31 -16.75 -30.76
CA SER A 135 49.88 -15.59 -30.04
C SER A 135 48.89 -14.46 -29.76
N LEU A 136 47.96 -14.19 -30.67
CA LEU A 136 46.99 -13.08 -30.51
C LEU A 136 45.63 -13.51 -29.97
N GLY A 137 45.23 -14.76 -30.20
CA GLY A 137 43.94 -15.28 -29.73
C GLY A 137 43.68 -15.07 -28.23
N PRO A 138 44.52 -15.62 -27.33
CA PRO A 138 44.25 -15.56 -25.89
C PRO A 138 44.37 -14.13 -25.32
N ALA A 139 45.34 -13.34 -25.78
CA ALA A 139 45.56 -11.99 -25.27
C ALA A 139 44.46 -10.99 -25.69
N LEU A 140 43.92 -11.12 -26.91
CA LEU A 140 42.78 -10.31 -27.36
C LEU A 140 41.49 -10.76 -26.65
N GLN A 141 41.30 -12.05 -26.47
CA GLN A 141 40.11 -12.59 -25.82
C GLN A 141 40.00 -12.10 -24.37
N GLU A 142 41.10 -12.15 -23.61
CA GLU A 142 41.12 -11.70 -22.20
C GLU A 142 40.87 -10.19 -22.07
N ARG A 143 41.46 -9.37 -22.95
CA ARG A 143 41.20 -7.91 -22.97
C ARG A 143 39.77 -7.58 -23.33
N LEU A 144 39.21 -8.24 -24.34
CA LEU A 144 37.83 -8.01 -24.77
C LEU A 144 36.83 -8.45 -23.70
N SER A 145 37.06 -9.57 -23.02
CA SER A 145 36.19 -10.00 -21.92
C SER A 145 36.27 -9.03 -20.74
N ALA A 146 37.46 -8.59 -20.35
CA ALA A 146 37.64 -7.63 -19.26
C ALA A 146 36.98 -6.28 -19.56
N GLU A 147 37.13 -5.78 -20.80
CA GLU A 147 36.50 -4.52 -21.20
C GLU A 147 34.96 -4.64 -21.26
N MET A 148 34.44 -5.77 -21.77
CA MET A 148 33.00 -5.99 -21.83
C MET A 148 32.39 -6.12 -20.44
N GLU A 149 33.05 -6.84 -19.53
CA GLU A 149 32.64 -6.98 -18.13
C GLU A 149 32.65 -5.62 -17.42
N GLN A 150 33.70 -4.82 -17.63
CA GLN A 150 33.78 -3.47 -17.07
C GLN A 150 32.65 -2.56 -17.59
N ARG A 151 32.36 -2.60 -18.90
CA ARG A 151 31.25 -1.80 -19.48
C ARG A 151 29.88 -2.27 -18.99
N LEU A 152 29.69 -3.58 -18.84
CA LEU A 152 28.45 -4.15 -18.30
C LEU A 152 28.26 -3.76 -16.84
N GLN A 153 29.29 -3.89 -16.00
CA GLN A 153 29.23 -3.50 -14.59
C GLN A 153 28.95 -2.00 -14.43
N ALA A 154 29.63 -1.14 -15.22
CA ALA A 154 29.37 0.29 -15.20
C ALA A 154 27.94 0.65 -15.66
N GLY A 155 27.44 -0.06 -16.69
CA GLY A 155 26.07 0.10 -17.18
C GLY A 155 25.02 -0.35 -16.15
N LEU A 156 25.24 -1.49 -15.48
CA LEU A 156 24.36 -2.01 -14.44
C LEU A 156 24.31 -1.07 -13.23
N ALA A 157 25.46 -0.63 -12.71
CA ALA A 157 25.50 0.30 -11.58
C ALA A 157 24.78 1.63 -11.88
N THR A 158 24.91 2.12 -13.12
CA THR A 158 24.22 3.34 -13.56
C THR A 158 22.70 3.12 -13.67
N ASN A 159 22.28 1.98 -14.23
CA ASN A 159 20.86 1.64 -14.36
C ASN A 159 20.21 1.37 -13.00
N GLU A 160 20.90 0.71 -12.08
CA GLU A 160 20.45 0.46 -10.71
C GLU A 160 20.19 1.78 -9.97
N ALA A 161 21.15 2.71 -10.02
CA ALA A 161 20.98 4.04 -9.43
C ALA A 161 19.79 4.80 -10.02
N ASN A 162 19.62 4.76 -11.35
CA ASN A 162 18.49 5.40 -12.03
C ASN A 162 17.15 4.76 -11.66
N LEU A 163 17.10 3.44 -11.53
CA LEU A 163 15.89 2.70 -11.17
C LEU A 163 15.49 3.01 -9.73
N HIS A 164 16.44 3.08 -8.80
CA HIS A 164 16.16 3.49 -7.42
C HIS A 164 15.61 4.90 -7.33
N LEU A 165 16.17 5.85 -8.08
CA LEU A 165 15.67 7.23 -8.12
C LEU A 165 14.26 7.30 -8.71
N ALA A 166 14.02 6.65 -9.85
CA ALA A 166 12.70 6.61 -10.48
C ALA A 166 11.64 5.95 -9.57
N LEU A 167 12.00 4.85 -8.91
CA LEU A 167 11.12 4.16 -7.98
C LEU A 167 10.81 5.03 -6.75
N ALA A 168 11.81 5.71 -6.20
CA ALA A 168 11.62 6.60 -5.05
C ALA A 168 10.71 7.78 -5.40
N ASP A 169 10.85 8.36 -6.59
CA ASP A 169 9.98 9.44 -7.05
C ASP A 169 8.55 8.96 -7.32
N GLN A 170 8.38 7.77 -7.90
CA GLN A 170 7.06 7.17 -8.10
C GLN A 170 6.37 6.86 -6.76
N LEU A 171 7.07 6.23 -5.82
CA LEU A 171 6.56 5.96 -4.47
C LEU A 171 6.16 7.24 -3.75
N ARG A 172 6.97 8.30 -3.88
CA ARG A 172 6.66 9.61 -3.29
C ARG A 172 5.38 10.20 -3.90
N GLY A 173 5.23 10.11 -5.23
CA GLY A 173 4.01 10.55 -5.93
C GLY A 173 2.77 9.77 -5.49
N ASP A 174 2.87 8.45 -5.44
CA ASP A 174 1.77 7.57 -5.04
C ASP A 174 1.35 7.81 -3.58
N LEU A 175 2.31 7.99 -2.67
CA LEU A 175 2.03 8.31 -1.27
C LEU A 175 1.39 9.68 -1.10
N GLN A 176 1.80 10.69 -1.89
CA GLN A 176 1.17 12.01 -1.86
C GLN A 176 -0.28 11.95 -2.36
N LEU A 177 -0.53 11.21 -3.45
CA LEU A 177 -1.87 11.02 -3.99
C LEU A 177 -2.76 10.24 -3.01
N PHE A 178 -2.23 9.19 -2.39
CA PHE A 178 -2.92 8.44 -1.35
C PHE A 178 -3.24 9.32 -0.13
N ALA A 179 -2.28 10.11 0.35
CA ALA A 179 -2.50 11.03 1.47
C ALA A 179 -3.61 12.05 1.17
N ALA A 180 -3.61 12.64 -0.03
CA ALA A 180 -4.66 13.58 -0.45
C ALA A 180 -6.04 12.92 -0.58
N GLN A 181 -6.10 11.68 -1.08
CA GLN A 181 -7.36 10.92 -1.14
C GLN A 181 -7.85 10.49 0.24
N PHE A 182 -6.92 10.13 1.13
CA PHE A 182 -7.24 9.71 2.49
C PHE A 182 -7.75 10.90 3.33
N THR A 183 -7.12 12.08 3.24
CA THR A 183 -7.61 13.27 3.93
C THR A 183 -8.99 13.67 3.43
N ALA A 184 -9.19 13.78 2.11
CA ALA A 184 -10.48 14.12 1.53
C ALA A 184 -11.57 13.07 1.83
N GLY A 185 -11.21 11.78 1.88
CA GLY A 185 -12.15 10.69 2.19
C GLY A 185 -12.49 10.62 3.69
N SER A 186 -11.51 10.84 4.56
CA SER A 186 -11.70 10.83 6.01
C SER A 186 -12.51 12.04 6.48
N GLU A 187 -12.30 13.21 5.88
CA GLU A 187 -13.12 14.41 6.12
C GLU A 187 -14.59 14.13 5.83
N ARG A 188 -14.93 13.59 4.66
CA ARG A 188 -16.33 13.25 4.31
C ARG A 188 -16.93 12.21 5.25
N ARG A 189 -16.13 11.24 5.72
CA ARG A 189 -16.60 10.24 6.69
C ARG A 189 -16.85 10.89 8.04
N LEU A 190 -15.95 11.76 8.52
CA LEU A 190 -16.11 12.49 9.77
C LEU A 190 -17.32 13.44 9.70
N GLU A 191 -17.49 14.19 8.62
CA GLU A 191 -18.66 15.05 8.39
C GLU A 191 -19.96 14.24 8.44
N ARG A 192 -19.99 13.06 7.80
CA ARG A 192 -21.15 12.16 7.87
C ARG A 192 -21.40 11.67 9.30
N THR A 193 -20.38 11.21 10.01
CA THR A 193 -20.53 10.73 11.40
C THR A 193 -20.96 11.86 12.34
N ILE A 194 -20.46 13.08 12.14
CA ILE A 194 -20.87 14.26 12.93
C ILE A 194 -22.33 14.61 12.64
N ALA A 195 -22.76 14.61 11.38
CA ALA A 195 -24.15 14.85 11.01
C ALA A 195 -25.10 13.80 11.61
N GLU A 196 -24.73 12.52 11.54
CA GLU A 196 -25.48 11.42 12.17
C GLU A 196 -25.56 11.58 13.70
N LEU A 197 -24.47 11.98 14.36
CA LEU A 197 -24.45 12.23 15.80
C LEU A 197 -25.36 13.40 16.19
N ILE A 198 -25.31 14.51 15.44
CA ILE A 198 -26.17 15.67 15.66
C ILE A 198 -27.64 15.26 15.56
N GLN A 199 -28.00 14.49 14.52
CA GLN A 199 -29.37 14.01 14.33
C GLN A 199 -29.84 13.12 15.50
N LEU A 200 -28.99 12.21 15.98
CA LEU A 200 -29.30 11.37 17.15
C LEU A 200 -29.49 12.19 18.43
N ILE A 201 -28.67 13.22 18.64
CA ILE A 201 -28.81 14.11 19.81
C ILE A 201 -30.10 14.93 19.72
N GLU A 202 -30.45 15.44 18.55
CA GLU A 202 -31.70 16.18 18.33
C GLU A 202 -32.92 15.29 18.56
N GLU A 203 -32.91 14.05 18.04
CA GLU A 203 -33.98 13.08 18.29
C GLU A 203 -34.11 12.75 19.78
N ALA A 204 -32.98 12.53 20.47
CA ALA A 204 -32.96 12.27 21.90
C ALA A 204 -33.52 13.46 22.71
N ARG A 205 -33.16 14.70 22.34
CA ARG A 205 -33.69 15.92 22.97
C ARG A 205 -35.19 16.10 22.73
N LEU A 206 -35.69 15.76 21.55
CA LEU A 206 -37.12 15.79 21.26
C LEU A 206 -37.87 14.77 22.11
N LYS A 207 -37.37 13.54 22.23
CA LYS A 207 -37.95 12.52 23.11
C LYS A 207 -37.92 12.94 24.58
N ASP A 208 -36.81 13.52 25.04
CA ASP A 208 -36.70 14.01 26.42
C ASP A 208 -37.72 15.11 26.73
N ARG A 209 -37.90 16.08 25.82
CA ARG A 209 -38.96 17.10 25.94
C ARG A 209 -40.36 16.50 25.98
N GLN A 210 -40.61 15.44 25.20
CA GLN A 210 -41.89 14.72 25.22
C GLN A 210 -42.11 14.00 26.56
N TYR A 211 -41.10 13.30 27.08
CA TYR A 211 -41.18 12.65 28.39
C TYR A 211 -41.41 13.65 29.52
N VAL A 212 -40.74 14.81 29.50
CA VAL A 212 -40.95 15.87 30.49
C VAL A 212 -42.36 16.44 30.39
N ALA A 213 -42.87 16.69 29.18
CA ALA A 213 -44.24 17.17 28.99
C ALA A 213 -45.28 16.15 29.50
N GLU A 214 -45.08 14.86 29.21
CA GLU A 214 -45.97 13.79 29.70
C GLU A 214 -45.91 13.66 31.23
N ALA A 215 -44.72 13.77 31.83
CA ALA A 215 -44.57 13.74 33.28
C ALA A 215 -45.28 14.93 33.96
N LEU A 216 -45.18 16.13 33.38
CA LEU A 216 -45.88 17.32 33.87
C LEU A 216 -47.40 17.18 33.77
N ASP A 217 -47.92 16.64 32.65
CA ASP A 217 -49.35 16.39 32.48
C ASP A 217 -49.87 15.37 33.51
N ARG A 218 -49.11 14.30 33.78
CA ARG A 218 -49.45 13.33 34.84
C ARG A 218 -49.50 13.98 36.23
N ILE A 219 -48.56 14.87 36.55
CA ILE A 219 -48.53 15.60 37.83
C ILE A 219 -49.73 16.56 37.94
N GLU A 220 -50.12 17.21 36.84
CA GLU A 220 -51.28 18.09 36.84
C GLU A 220 -52.59 17.31 37.01
N GLN A 221 -52.74 16.17 36.32
CA GLN A 221 -53.87 15.26 36.50
C GLN A 221 -53.95 14.73 37.94
N SER A 222 -52.83 14.29 38.54
CA SER A 222 -52.83 13.83 39.93
C SER A 222 -53.23 14.95 40.89
N ARG A 223 -52.77 16.18 40.64
CA ARG A 223 -53.15 17.35 41.44
C ARG A 223 -54.64 17.65 41.36
N VAL A 224 -55.26 17.52 40.19
CA VAL A 224 -56.72 17.70 40.03
C VAL A 224 -57.49 16.60 40.75
N GLN A 225 -57.05 15.35 40.65
CA GLN A 225 -57.65 14.22 41.37
C GLN A 225 -57.53 14.38 42.89
N ASP A 226 -56.37 14.79 43.39
CA ASP A 226 -56.17 15.03 44.83
C ASP A 226 -57.05 16.16 45.34
N LYS A 227 -57.16 17.28 44.59
CA LYS A 227 -58.08 18.37 44.92
C LYS A 227 -59.53 17.89 45.01
N THR A 228 -60.00 17.13 44.03
CA THR A 228 -61.37 16.60 44.05
C THR A 228 -61.60 15.60 45.19
N ARG A 229 -60.59 14.78 45.53
CA ARG A 229 -60.64 13.87 46.68
C ARG A 229 -60.71 14.62 48.01
N ILE A 230 -59.91 15.66 48.18
CA ILE A 230 -59.92 16.52 49.38
C ILE A 230 -61.28 17.21 49.53
N VAL A 231 -61.80 17.85 48.48
CA VAL A 231 -63.12 18.50 48.50
C VAL A 231 -64.22 17.49 48.86
N ARG A 232 -64.18 16.28 48.30
CA ARG A 232 -65.13 15.21 48.62
C ARG A 232 -65.02 14.75 50.09
N SER A 233 -63.80 14.62 50.61
CA SER A 233 -63.60 14.27 52.03
C SER A 233 -64.07 15.36 52.98
N LEU A 234 -63.87 16.64 52.65
CA LEU A 234 -64.37 17.77 53.44
C LEU A 234 -65.90 17.83 53.42
N ALA A 235 -66.52 17.60 52.26
CA ALA A 235 -67.98 17.52 52.15
C ALA A 235 -68.55 16.35 52.99
N ALA A 236 -67.88 15.19 53.00
CA ALA A 236 -68.28 14.05 53.83
C ALA A 236 -68.09 14.31 55.34
N LEU A 237 -67.08 15.09 55.71
CA LEU A 237 -66.79 15.49 57.09
C LEU A 237 -67.64 16.66 57.58
N THR A 238 -68.46 17.29 56.73
CA THR A 238 -69.43 18.32 57.14
C THR A 238 -70.70 17.58 57.56
N PRO A 239 -70.81 17.08 58.81
CA PRO A 239 -71.96 16.29 59.20
C PRO A 239 -73.13 17.25 59.28
N GLN A 240 -74.32 16.72 59.00
CA GLN A 240 -75.59 17.39 59.19
C GLN A 240 -75.55 18.21 60.48
N ALA A 241 -75.38 19.54 60.36
CA ALA A 241 -75.78 20.47 61.38
C ALA A 241 -77.31 20.42 61.38
N THR A 242 -77.85 19.35 61.96
CA THR A 242 -79.27 19.16 62.17
C THR A 242 -79.73 20.34 63.01
N PRO A 243 -80.62 21.21 62.51
CA PRO A 243 -81.16 22.29 63.32
C PRO A 243 -82.11 21.69 64.35
N ALA A 244 -81.58 21.20 65.46
CA ALA A 244 -82.33 20.91 66.67
C ALA A 244 -82.60 22.24 67.39
N MET A 245 -83.50 23.06 66.85
CA MET A 245 -84.04 24.22 67.56
C MET A 245 -85.45 24.54 67.06
N GLN A 246 -86.39 23.65 67.36
CA GLN A 246 -87.83 23.93 67.35
C GLN A 246 -88.48 22.91 68.29
N ASP A 247 -88.62 23.30 69.56
CA ASP A 247 -89.80 23.05 70.41
C ASP A 247 -89.48 23.35 71.88
N ALA A 248 -89.87 24.56 72.32
CA ALA A 248 -90.16 24.90 73.71
C ALA A 248 -91.12 26.10 73.73
N THR A 249 -92.41 25.79 73.63
CA THR A 249 -93.54 26.59 74.15
C THR A 249 -93.99 25.96 75.46
#